data_AF-A0A1H9AAV1-F1
#
_entry.id   AF-A0A1H9AAV1-F1
#
_cell.length_a   1.000
_cell.length_b   1.000
_cell.length_c   1.000
_cell.angle_alpha   90.00
_cell.angle_beta   90.00
_cell.angle_gamma   90.00
#
_symmetry.space_group_name_H-M   'P 1'
#
loop_
_entity.id
_entity.type
_entity.pdbx_description
1 polymer ?
#
loop_
_entity_poly.entity_id
_entity_poly.type
_entity_poly.pdbx_seq_one_letter_code
_entity_poly.pdbx_strand_id
1 'polypeptide(L)'
;MKTNDIVISKVIKWLKAEDKSYQWLAEQLGVSKSLVGLMLKGERTLKSDRIEHFAKIMGITTKELVHSDTITEGQLTVNLLGELSNRHSKRELDYLLFAINDYLGLKEQVQ
;
A
#
# COMPACT_ATOMS: atom_id res chain seq x y z
N MET A 1 0.61 6.17 -4.16
CA MET A 1 0.42 6.09 -2.69
C MET A 1 1.27 4.95 -2.15
N LYS A 2 1.87 5.09 -0.96
CA LYS A 2 2.61 3.97 -0.35
C LYS A 2 1.61 2.95 0.19
N THR A 3 1.91 1.66 0.06
CA THR A 3 1.05 0.56 0.55
C THR A 3 0.60 0.72 2.00
N ASN A 4 1.48 1.27 2.85
CA ASN A 4 1.16 1.56 4.25
C ASN A 4 -0.01 2.53 4.40
N ASP A 5 -0.08 3.58 3.58
CA ASP A 5 -1.13 4.60 3.67
C ASP A 5 -2.50 4.00 3.32
N ILE A 6 -2.53 3.11 2.32
CA ILE A 6 -3.74 2.38 1.90
C ILE A 6 -4.22 1.52 3.07
N VAL A 7 -3.34 0.68 3.63
CA VAL A 7 -3.66 -0.22 4.74
C VAL A 7 -4.14 0.58 5.97
N ILE A 8 -3.41 1.63 6.36
CA ILE A 8 -3.76 2.49 7.50
C ILE A 8 -5.16 3.10 7.30
N SER A 9 -5.44 3.65 6.11
CA SER A 9 -6.74 4.26 5.82
C SER A 9 -7.88 3.26 5.92
N LYS A 10 -7.69 2.02 5.44
CA LYS A 10 -8.68 0.94 5.52
C LYS A 10 -8.91 0.48 6.95
N VAL A 11 -7.85 0.31 7.74
CA VAL A 11 -7.97 -0.08 9.15
C VAL A 11 -8.70 1.02 9.95
N ILE A 12 -8.40 2.30 9.74
CA ILE A 12 -9.10 3.41 10.42
C ILE A 12 -10.59 3.43 10.04
N LYS A 13 -10.92 3.27 8.76
CA LYS A 13 -12.32 3.22 8.31
C LYS A 13 -13.07 2.05 8.93
N TRP A 14 -12.46 0.86 8.96
CA TRP A 14 -13.04 -0.33 9.55
C TRP A 14 -13.26 -0.19 11.06
N LEU A 15 -12.29 0.35 11.79
CA LEU A 15 -12.43 0.61 13.23
C LEU A 15 -13.60 1.54 13.53
N LYS A 16 -13.81 2.58 12.71
CA LYS A 16 -14.96 3.49 12.85
C LYS A 16 -16.29 2.82 12.51
N ALA A 17 -16.33 1.98 11.47
CA ALA A 17 -17.54 1.28 11.05
C ALA A 17 -18.01 0.24 12.11
N GLU A 18 -17.05 -0.38 12.79
CA GLU A 18 -17.29 -1.42 13.80
C GLU A 18 -17.34 -0.88 15.23
N ASP A 19 -17.25 0.45 15.43
CA ASP A 19 -17.15 1.12 16.73
C ASP A 19 -16.05 0.56 17.65
N LYS A 20 -14.91 0.19 17.05
CA LYS A 20 -13.77 -0.43 17.73
C LYS A 20 -12.72 0.62 18.08
N SER A 21 -12.26 0.59 19.33
CA SER A 21 -11.23 1.51 19.82
C SER A 21 -9.81 1.05 19.47
N TYR A 22 -8.84 1.97 19.52
CA TYR A 22 -7.42 1.63 19.36
C TYR A 22 -6.91 0.75 20.50
N GLN A 23 -7.55 0.80 21.67
CA GLN A 23 -7.23 -0.07 22.79
C GLN A 23 -7.62 -1.52 22.47
N TRP A 24 -8.82 -1.72 21.91
CA TRP A 24 -9.28 -3.04 21.47
C TRP A 24 -8.36 -3.63 20.41
N LEU A 25 -7.96 -2.82 19.41
CA LEU A 25 -7.04 -3.27 18.38
C LEU A 25 -5.66 -3.65 18.95
N ALA A 26 -5.19 -2.93 19.96
CA ALA A 26 -3.94 -3.22 20.64
C ALA A 26 -3.99 -4.58 21.38
N GLU A 27 -5.12 -4.88 22.02
CA GLU A 27 -5.37 -6.16 22.68
C GLU A 27 -5.39 -7.32 21.67
N GLN A 28 -6.06 -7.16 20.52
CA GLN A 28 -6.08 -8.18 19.47
C GLN A 28 -4.71 -8.43 18.83
N LEU A 29 -3.86 -7.41 18.78
CA LEU A 29 -2.52 -7.49 18.19
C LEU A 29 -1.43 -7.90 19.20
N GLY A 30 -1.76 -7.99 20.49
CA GLY A 30 -0.80 -8.23 21.57
C GLY A 30 0.26 -7.13 21.69
N VAL A 31 -0.11 -5.87 21.46
CA VAL A 31 0.83 -4.72 21.50
C VAL A 31 0.29 -3.57 22.35
N SER A 32 1.12 -2.55 22.60
CA SER A 32 0.66 -1.36 23.32
C SER A 32 -0.20 -0.44 22.45
N LYS A 33 -1.16 0.25 23.08
CA LYS A 33 -2.00 1.27 22.44
C LYS A 33 -1.17 2.36 21.75
N SER A 34 -0.07 2.77 22.38
CA SER A 34 0.85 3.76 21.82
C SER A 34 1.47 3.30 20.50
N LEU A 35 1.84 2.01 20.39
CA LEU A 35 2.40 1.46 19.16
C LEU A 35 1.35 1.43 18.04
N VAL A 36 0.11 1.06 18.36
CA VAL A 36 -1.01 1.14 17.40
C VAL A 36 -1.22 2.57 16.92
N GLY A 37 -1.17 3.55 17.84
CA GLY A 37 -1.27 4.96 17.49
C GLY A 37 -0.17 5.41 16.52
N LEU A 38 1.08 5.03 16.76
CA LEU A 38 2.21 5.35 15.87
C LEU A 38 2.07 4.68 14.50
N MET A 39 1.58 3.43 14.46
CA MET A 39 1.33 2.70 13.23
C MET A 39 0.22 3.36 12.40
N LEU A 40 -0.91 3.71 13.01
CA LEU A 40 -2.05 4.32 12.33
C LEU A 40 -1.85 5.79 11.99
N LYS A 41 -0.87 6.47 12.61
CA LYS A 41 -0.42 7.80 12.19
C LYS A 41 0.56 7.77 11.01
N GLY A 42 1.05 6.58 10.62
CA GLY A 42 2.07 6.44 9.57
C GLY A 42 3.50 6.80 10.02
N GLU A 43 3.71 7.08 11.31
CA GLU A 43 5.03 7.38 11.88
C GLU A 43 5.92 6.14 12.01
N ARG A 44 5.34 4.94 11.86
CA ARG A 44 6.07 3.67 11.74
C ARG A 44 5.66 2.88 10.50
N THR A 45 6.65 2.38 9.78
CA THR A 45 6.46 1.42 8.70
C THR A 45 5.80 0.15 9.21
N LEU A 46 4.68 -0.24 8.60
CA LEU A 46 4.02 -1.51 8.85
C LEU A 46 4.85 -2.65 8.26
N LYS A 47 5.21 -3.64 9.09
CA LYS A 47 5.83 -4.88 8.62
C LYS A 47 4.76 -5.81 8.01
N SER A 48 5.17 -6.70 7.10
CA SER A 48 4.29 -7.68 6.45
C SER A 48 3.45 -8.47 7.46
N ASP A 49 4.08 -8.97 8.54
CA ASP A 49 3.41 -9.73 9.59
C ASP A 49 2.26 -8.95 10.25
N ARG A 50 2.37 -7.62 10.33
CA ARG A 50 1.32 -6.77 10.93
C ARG A 50 0.16 -6.57 9.97
N ILE A 51 0.44 -6.48 8.67
CA ILE A 51 -0.59 -6.43 7.62
C ILE A 51 -1.39 -7.73 7.62
N GLU A 52 -0.73 -8.89 7.77
CA GLU A 52 -1.40 -10.18 7.93
C GLU A 52 -2.29 -10.25 9.16
N HIS A 53 -1.83 -9.74 10.30
CA HIS A 53 -2.66 -9.72 11.51
C HIS A 53 -3.87 -8.80 11.38
N PHE A 54 -3.73 -7.63 10.74
CA PHE A 54 -4.88 -6.77 10.44
C PHE A 54 -5.90 -7.48 9.55
N ALA A 55 -5.44 -8.13 8.49
CA ALA A 55 -6.31 -8.89 7.59
C ALA A 55 -7.09 -9.98 8.35
N LYS A 56 -6.42 -10.74 9.22
CA LYS A 56 -7.06 -11.75 10.10
C LYS A 56 -8.10 -11.15 11.04
N ILE A 57 -7.79 -10.04 11.71
CA ILE A 57 -8.71 -9.36 12.65
C ILE A 57 -9.93 -8.81 11.92
N MET A 58 -9.75 -8.31 10.70
CA MET A 58 -10.80 -7.76 9.87
C MET A 58 -11.60 -8.83 9.11
N GLY A 59 -11.17 -10.09 9.12
CA GLY A 59 -11.82 -11.18 8.39
C GLY A 59 -11.68 -11.09 6.87
N ILE A 60 -10.68 -10.36 6.37
CA ILE A 60 -10.42 -10.17 4.93
C ILE A 60 -9.05 -10.75 4.55
N THR A 61 -8.79 -10.88 3.26
CA THR A 61 -7.48 -11.31 2.77
C THR A 61 -6.47 -10.16 2.81
N THR A 62 -5.17 -10.49 2.90
CA THR A 62 -4.10 -9.49 2.79
C THR A 62 -4.13 -8.76 1.45
N LYS A 63 -4.54 -9.44 0.37
CA LYS A 63 -4.69 -8.84 -0.95
C LYS A 63 -5.76 -7.76 -0.96
N GLU A 64 -6.90 -7.99 -0.33
CA GLU A 64 -7.99 -7.01 -0.21
C GLU A 64 -7.62 -5.83 0.69
N LEU A 65 -6.85 -6.08 1.76
CA LEU A 65 -6.37 -5.04 2.66
C LEU A 65 -5.34 -4.12 2.00
N VAL A 66 -4.49 -4.67 1.14
CA VAL A 66 -3.43 -3.94 0.43
C VAL A 66 -3.94 -3.30 -0.87
N HIS A 67 -4.98 -3.85 -1.49
CA HIS A 67 -5.59 -3.22 -2.66
C HIS A 67 -6.18 -1.86 -2.31
N SER A 68 -5.83 -0.82 -3.06
CA SER A 68 -6.60 0.41 -3.06
C SER A 68 -7.90 0.16 -3.81
N ASP A 69 -9.04 0.50 -3.22
CA ASP A 69 -10.36 0.44 -3.88
C ASP A 69 -10.47 1.42 -5.07
N THR A 70 -9.38 2.09 -5.43
CA THR A 70 -9.18 2.73 -6.73
C THR A 70 -8.94 1.68 -7.82
N ILE A 71 -9.87 0.75 -7.98
CA ILE A 71 -10.17 0.26 -9.32
C ILE A 71 -11.23 1.23 -9.81
N THR A 72 -10.79 2.34 -10.41
CA THR A 72 -11.62 3.07 -11.35
C THR A 72 -12.02 2.05 -12.42
N GLU A 73 -13.27 1.57 -12.38
CA GLU A 73 -13.84 0.74 -13.43
C GLU A 73 -13.51 1.40 -14.78
N GLY A 74 -12.64 0.76 -15.57
CA GLY A 74 -12.15 1.29 -16.85
C GLY A 74 -10.62 1.44 -16.99
N GLN A 75 -9.83 1.28 -15.93
CA GLN A 75 -8.38 1.37 -16.06
C GLN A 75 -7.77 0.03 -16.52
N LEU A 76 -7.54 -0.09 -17.83
CA LEU A 76 -6.79 -1.17 -18.43
C LEU A 76 -5.39 -1.25 -17.79
N THR A 77 -5.11 -2.36 -17.13
CA THR A 77 -3.77 -2.65 -16.59
C THR A 77 -2.90 -3.24 -17.69
N VAL A 78 -1.79 -2.56 -17.99
CA VAL A 78 -0.78 -3.07 -18.92
C VAL A 78 0.26 -3.84 -18.11
N ASN A 79 0.27 -5.16 -18.28
CA ASN A 79 1.29 -6.03 -17.71
C ASN A 79 2.35 -6.32 -18.78
N LEU A 80 3.61 -6.01 -18.48
CA LEU A 80 4.73 -6.46 -19.31
C LEU A 80 5.00 -7.94 -19.00
N LEU A 81 4.77 -8.80 -19.98
CA LEU A 81 5.05 -10.23 -19.87
C LEU A 81 6.50 -10.50 -20.28
N GLY A 82 7.31 -11.03 -19.37
CA GLY A 82 8.70 -11.40 -19.63
C GLY A 82 9.57 -11.35 -18.38
N GLU A 83 10.74 -11.96 -18.43
CA GLU A 83 11.72 -11.95 -17.35
C GLU A 83 13.03 -11.32 -17.84
N LEU A 84 13.66 -10.52 -16.97
CA LEU A 84 14.97 -9.93 -17.22
C LEU A 84 16.05 -10.83 -16.59
N SER A 85 16.75 -11.56 -17.45
CA SER A 85 17.72 -12.58 -17.04
C SER A 85 19.09 -12.04 -16.62
N ASN A 86 19.40 -10.76 -16.86
CA ASN A 86 20.72 -10.19 -16.54
C ASN A 86 20.65 -8.76 -15.99
N ARG A 87 21.76 -8.32 -15.36
CA ARG A 87 21.84 -7.00 -14.73
C ARG A 87 21.77 -5.85 -15.74
N HIS A 88 22.26 -6.07 -16.95
CA HIS A 88 22.25 -5.05 -18.00
C HIS A 88 20.81 -4.74 -18.43
N SER A 89 19.99 -5.77 -18.68
CA SER A 89 18.61 -5.62 -19.10
C SER A 89 17.70 -4.99 -18.04
N LYS A 90 17.96 -5.25 -16.74
CA LYS A 90 17.33 -4.51 -15.63
C LYS A 90 17.64 -3.01 -15.67
N ARG A 91 18.91 -2.68 -15.89
CA ARG A 91 19.34 -1.28 -15.97
C ARG A 91 18.76 -0.54 -17.17
N GLU A 92 18.64 -1.21 -18.32
CA GLU A 92 17.99 -0.63 -19.51
C GLU A 92 16.49 -0.37 -19.27
N LEU A 93 15.80 -1.25 -18.55
CA LEU A 93 14.39 -1.01 -18.19
C LEU A 93 14.25 0.18 -17.24
N ASP A 94 15.15 0.32 -16.27
CA ASP A 94 15.16 1.48 -15.36
C ASP A 94 15.41 2.79 -16.14
N TYR A 95 16.31 2.77 -17.13
CA TYR A 95 16.54 3.92 -18.02
C TYR A 95 15.30 4.28 -18.85
N LEU A 96 14.62 3.27 -19.40
CA LEU A 96 13.38 3.47 -20.14
C LEU A 96 12.32 4.15 -19.25
N LEU A 97 12.14 3.66 -18.02
CA LEU A 97 11.19 4.23 -17.07
C LEU A 97 11.55 5.68 -16.71
N PHE A 98 12.84 5.98 -16.54
CA PHE A 98 13.31 7.33 -16.32
C PHE A 98 12.98 8.26 -17.49
N ALA A 99 13.27 7.85 -18.73
CA ALA A 99 12.99 8.64 -19.93
C ALA A 99 11.48 8.92 -20.12
N ILE A 100 10.63 7.94 -19.82
CA ILE A 100 9.17 8.12 -19.84
C ILE A 100 8.74 9.17 -18.82
N ASN A 101 9.23 9.09 -17.59
CA ASN A 101 8.88 10.04 -16.54
C ASN A 101 9.39 11.46 -16.85
N ASP A 102 10.59 11.57 -17.42
CA ASP A 102 11.17 12.84 -17.85
C ASP A 102 10.29 13.50 -18.93
N TYR A 103 9.86 12.74 -19.94
CA TYR A 103 8.99 13.25 -21.00
C TYR A 103 7.60 13.66 -20.50
N LEU A 104 7.02 12.89 -19.57
CA LEU A 104 5.76 13.25 -18.92
C LEU A 104 5.91 14.56 -18.13
N GLY A 105 6.98 14.70 -17.35
CA GLY A 105 7.26 15.92 -16.60
C GLY A 105 7.46 17.15 -17.50
N LEU A 106 8.15 16.98 -18.64
CA LEU A 106 8.29 18.05 -19.64
C LEU A 106 6.94 18.46 -20.25
N LYS A 107 6.07 17.49 -20.55
CA LYS A 107 4.74 17.76 -21.11
C LYS A 107 3.84 18.55 -20.15
N GLU A 108 3.93 18.28 -18.86
CA GLU A 108 3.18 19.01 -17.81
C GLU A 108 3.62 20.48 -17.68
N GLN A 109 4.85 20.81 -18.06
CA GLN A 109 5.39 22.18 -18.01
C GLN A 109 5.07 23.02 -19.25
N VAL A 110 4.60 22.39 -20.34
CA VAL A 110 4.29 23.05 -21.62
C VAL A 110 2.78 23.25 -21.81
N GLN A 111 1.95 22.81 -20.86
CA GLN A 111 0.49 22.99 -20.85
C GLN A 111 0.02 24.16 -19.97
#